data_AF-A0A4R9BT40-F1
#
_entry.id   AF-A0A4R9BT40-F1
#
_cell.length_a   1.000
_cell.length_b   1.000
_cell.length_c   1.000
_cell.angle_alpha   90.00
_cell.angle_beta   90.00
_cell.angle_gamma   90.00
#
_symmetry.space_group_name_H-M   'P 1'
#
loop_
_entity.id
_entity.type
_entity.pdbx_description
1 polymer ?
#
loop_
_entity_poly.entity_id
_entity_poly.type
_entity_poly.pdbx_seq_one_letter_code
_entity_poly.pdbx_strand_id
1 'polypeptide(L)'
;MAVHEELPADADADAAATLQLHSIRESIDNIDAALIHLLAERFKFTQQVGRLKAAHGLPAADPARELMQIDRLRGLAEDAHLDPAFAEKFLNFIIAEVIHHHVRIAGGEPMEPGRSAGSAPASSSISAS
;
A
#
# COMPACT_ATOMS: atom_id res chain seq x y z
N MET A 1 36.90 24.01 47.90
CA MET A 1 36.74 22.61 47.45
C MET A 1 35.61 22.64 46.43
N ALA A 2 35.95 22.63 45.13
CA ALA A 2 34.96 22.58 44.08
C ALA A 2 34.52 21.12 43.95
N VAL A 3 33.24 20.86 44.22
CA VAL A 3 32.61 19.56 44.01
C VAL A 3 32.48 19.42 42.50
N HIS A 4 33.35 18.61 41.89
CA HIS A 4 33.11 18.13 40.54
C HIS A 4 31.94 17.15 40.63
N GLU A 5 30.74 17.67 40.39
CA GLU A 5 29.56 16.86 40.12
C GLU A 5 29.82 16.19 38.76
N GLU A 6 30.37 14.98 38.80
CA GLU A 6 30.44 14.10 37.63
C GLU A 6 29.01 13.90 37.14
N LEU A 7 28.67 14.52 36.00
CA LEU A 7 27.47 14.19 35.26
C LEU A 7 27.48 12.66 35.04
N PRO A 8 26.37 11.96 35.36
CA PRO A 8 26.35 10.51 35.25
C PRO A 8 26.63 10.12 33.79
N ALA A 9 27.59 9.22 33.59
CA ALA A 9 28.01 8.75 32.25
C ALA A 9 26.83 8.25 31.39
N ASP A 10 25.72 7.86 32.03
CA ASP A 10 24.49 7.43 31.39
C ASP A 10 23.74 8.59 30.69
N ALA A 11 23.84 9.83 31.19
CA ALA A 11 23.21 11.01 30.56
C ALA A 11 23.84 11.37 29.21
N ASP A 12 25.16 11.18 29.09
CA ASP A 12 25.88 11.39 27.82
C ASP A 12 25.60 10.26 26.82
N ALA A 13 25.44 9.02 27.29
CA ALA A 13 25.03 7.88 26.47
C ALA A 13 23.59 8.05 25.94
N ASP A 14 22.67 8.53 26.77
CA ASP A 14 21.29 8.82 26.38
C ASP A 14 21.20 9.98 25.37
N ALA A 15 22.03 11.00 25.53
CA ALA A 15 22.14 12.11 24.57
C ALA A 15 22.68 11.62 23.22
N ALA A 16 23.74 10.79 23.22
CA ALA A 16 24.31 10.21 22.00
C ALA A 16 23.30 9.30 21.27
N ALA A 17 22.57 8.46 22.01
CA ALA A 17 21.52 7.61 21.45
C ALA A 17 20.37 8.44 20.83
N THR A 18 19.99 9.55 21.48
CA THR A 18 18.96 10.46 20.98
C THR A 18 19.37 11.11 19.66
N LEU A 19 20.62 11.57 19.54
CA LEU A 19 21.16 12.14 18.30
C LEU A 19 21.22 11.12 17.17
N GLN A 20 21.66 9.88 17.48
CA GLN A 20 21.68 8.81 16.50
C GLN A 20 20.27 8.45 16.00
N LEU A 21 19.31 8.37 16.91
CA LEU A 21 17.91 8.13 16.57
C LEU A 21 17.34 9.22 15.66
N HIS A 22 17.67 10.48 15.93
CA HIS A 22 17.27 11.61 15.08
C HIS A 22 17.81 11.45 13.65
N SER A 23 19.11 11.18 13.51
CA SER A 23 19.75 11.02 12.20
C SER A 23 19.18 9.84 11.39
N ILE A 24 18.86 8.73 12.05
CA ILE A 24 18.20 7.58 11.41
C ILE A 24 16.80 7.97 10.92
N ARG A 25 16.04 8.72 11.73
CA ARG A 25 14.69 9.17 11.35
C ARG A 25 14.71 10.14 10.18
N GLU A 26 15.65 11.08 10.12
CA GLU A 26 15.82 11.94 8.95
C GLU A 26 16.09 11.12 7.68
N SER A 27 16.85 10.03 7.80
CA SER A 27 17.10 9.13 6.67
C SER A 27 15.83 8.38 6.24
N ILE A 28 14.99 7.95 7.20
CA ILE A 28 13.69 7.32 6.93
C ILE A 28 12.77 8.32 6.23
N ASP A 29 12.65 9.55 6.73
CA ASP A 29 11.79 10.59 6.15
C ASP A 29 12.16 10.88 4.68
N ASN A 30 13.46 10.88 4.37
CA ASN A 30 13.95 11.05 2.99
C ASN A 30 13.55 9.88 2.07
N ILE A 31 13.64 8.65 2.58
CA ILE A 31 13.20 7.44 1.84
C ILE A 31 11.69 7.50 1.62
N ASP A 32 10.92 7.87 2.64
CA ASP A 32 9.46 7.97 2.55
C ASP A 32 9.03 9.02 1.52
N ALA A 33 9.70 10.19 1.48
CA ALA A 33 9.46 11.19 0.45
C ALA A 33 9.72 10.63 -0.97
N ALA A 34 10.82 9.90 -1.16
CA ALA A 34 11.13 9.26 -2.43
C ALA A 34 10.07 8.20 -2.82
N LEU A 35 9.62 7.39 -1.85
CA LEU A 35 8.56 6.39 -2.07
C LEU A 35 7.26 7.04 -2.55
N ILE A 36 6.85 8.15 -1.94
CA ILE A 36 5.64 8.88 -2.35
C ILE A 36 5.78 9.42 -3.77
N HIS A 37 6.93 9.99 -4.13
CA HIS A 37 7.16 10.47 -5.50
C HIS A 37 7.15 9.34 -6.53
N LEU A 38 7.78 8.20 -6.22
CA LEU A 38 7.78 7.03 -7.10
C LEU A 38 6.38 6.43 -7.28
N LEU A 39 5.60 6.37 -6.20
CA LEU A 39 4.20 5.93 -6.26
C LEU A 39 3.36 6.88 -7.12
N ALA A 40 3.49 8.20 -6.91
CA ALA A 40 2.78 9.19 -7.72
C ALA A 40 3.07 9.01 -9.22
N GLU A 41 4.33 8.79 -9.58
CA GLU A 41 4.72 8.53 -10.97
C GLU A 41 4.13 7.20 -11.48
N ARG A 42 4.21 6.12 -10.69
CA ARG A 42 3.58 4.83 -11.01
C ARG A 42 2.07 4.99 -11.27
N PHE A 43 1.39 5.79 -10.45
CA PHE A 43 -0.05 6.03 -10.60
C PHE A 43 -0.41 6.83 -11.85
N LYS A 44 0.48 7.69 -12.37
CA LYS A 44 0.26 8.34 -13.68
C LYS A 44 0.19 7.31 -14.80
N PHE A 45 1.12 6.35 -14.81
CA PHE A 45 1.12 5.27 -15.82
C PHE A 45 -0.07 4.35 -15.66
N THR A 46 -0.46 3.97 -14.45
CA THR A 46 -1.64 3.11 -14.26
C THR A 46 -2.93 3.82 -14.68
N GLN A 47 -3.05 5.14 -14.50
CA GLN A 47 -4.18 5.90 -15.06
C GLN A 47 -4.18 5.92 -16.59
N GLN A 48 -3.02 6.02 -17.24
CA GLN A 48 -2.93 5.90 -18.70
C GLN A 48 -3.38 4.52 -19.18
N VAL A 49 -2.94 3.45 -18.50
CA VAL A 49 -3.43 2.09 -18.76
C VAL A 49 -4.94 1.99 -18.57
N GLY A 50 -5.48 2.59 -17.50
CA GLY A 50 -6.92 2.58 -17.23
C GLY A 50 -7.73 3.29 -18.32
N ARG A 51 -7.26 4.46 -18.79
CA ARG A 51 -7.87 5.19 -19.91
C ARG A 51 -7.81 4.38 -21.20
N LEU A 52 -6.68 3.73 -21.48
CA LEU A 52 -6.53 2.85 -22.64
C LEU A 52 -7.50 1.67 -22.57
N LYS A 53 -7.55 0.98 -21.42
CA LYS A 53 -8.47 -0.14 -21.20
C LYS A 53 -9.93 0.28 -21.40
N ALA A 54 -10.34 1.40 -20.81
CA ALA A 54 -11.69 1.93 -20.96
C ALA A 54 -12.02 2.26 -22.42
N ALA A 55 -11.11 2.91 -23.15
CA ALA A 55 -11.31 3.26 -24.55
C ALA A 55 -11.50 2.04 -25.47
N HIS A 56 -10.97 0.88 -25.09
CA HIS A 56 -11.05 -0.38 -25.85
C HIS A 56 -12.01 -1.42 -25.24
N GLY A 57 -12.76 -1.08 -24.18
CA GLY A 57 -13.66 -2.01 -23.51
C GLY A 57 -12.95 -3.20 -22.83
N LEU A 58 -11.68 -3.03 -22.46
CA LEU A 58 -10.90 -4.05 -21.76
C LEU A 58 -11.20 -4.03 -20.25
N PRO A 59 -11.14 -5.20 -19.57
CA PRO A 59 -11.42 -5.28 -18.15
C PRO A 59 -10.37 -4.53 -17.30
N ALA A 60 -10.84 -3.91 -16.22
CA ALA A 60 -10.00 -3.21 -15.25
C ALA A 60 -8.98 -4.16 -14.59
N ALA A 61 -9.44 -5.32 -14.12
CA ALA A 61 -8.60 -6.39 -13.60
C ALA A 61 -7.98 -7.23 -14.73
N ASP A 62 -6.78 -7.75 -14.48
CA ASP A 62 -6.07 -8.68 -15.36
C ASP A 62 -5.33 -9.70 -14.49
N PRO A 63 -6.00 -10.80 -14.08
CA PRO A 63 -5.45 -11.75 -13.11
C PRO A 63 -4.12 -12.36 -13.55
N ALA A 64 -3.94 -12.60 -14.84
CA ALA A 64 -2.68 -13.13 -15.38
C ALA A 64 -1.55 -12.10 -15.22
N ARG A 65 -1.82 -10.82 -15.54
CA ARG A 65 -0.84 -9.75 -15.33
C ARG A 65 -0.53 -9.51 -13.86
N GLU A 66 -1.52 -9.60 -12.99
CA GLU A 66 -1.39 -9.44 -11.54
C GLU A 66 -0.48 -10.53 -10.95
N LEU A 67 -0.70 -11.80 -11.31
CA LEU A 67 0.16 -12.91 -10.87
C LEU A 67 1.61 -12.71 -11.29
N MET A 68 1.87 -12.33 -12.54
CA MET A 68 3.23 -12.03 -13.02
C MET A 68 3.88 -10.86 -12.27
N GLN A 69 3.11 -9.87 -11.80
CA GLN A 69 3.66 -8.79 -10.97
C GLN A 69 4.05 -9.29 -9.58
N ILE A 70 3.22 -10.15 -8.98
CA ILE A 70 3.49 -10.75 -7.67
C ILE A 70 4.77 -11.57 -7.72
N ASP A 71 4.90 -12.50 -8.67
CA ASP A 71 6.10 -13.35 -8.79
C ASP A 71 7.37 -12.51 -8.96
N ARG A 72 7.32 -11.50 -9.84
CA ARG A 72 8.46 -10.61 -10.07
C ARG A 72 8.83 -9.81 -8.82
N LEU A 73 7.85 -9.27 -8.08
CA LEU A 73 8.14 -8.46 -6.89
C LEU A 73 8.61 -9.32 -5.71
N ARG A 74 8.15 -10.56 -5.59
CA ARG A 74 8.69 -11.51 -4.61
C ARG A 74 10.18 -11.75 -4.86
N GLY A 75 10.59 -12.00 -6.11
CA GLY A 75 12.01 -12.14 -6.46
C GLY A 75 12.83 -10.88 -6.14
N LEU A 76 12.32 -9.69 -6.48
CA LEU A 76 13.00 -8.43 -6.13
C LEU A 76 13.12 -8.21 -4.61
N ALA A 77 12.13 -8.66 -3.83
CA ALA A 77 12.16 -8.58 -2.38
C ALA A 77 13.24 -9.49 -1.81
N GLU A 78 13.34 -10.73 -2.30
CA GLU A 78 14.40 -11.67 -1.93
C GLU A 78 15.79 -11.08 -2.21
N ASP A 79 16.02 -10.54 -3.40
CA ASP A 79 17.29 -9.90 -3.78
C ASP A 79 17.63 -8.69 -2.89
N ALA A 80 16.60 -7.95 -2.45
CA ALA A 80 16.74 -6.79 -1.58
C ALA A 80 16.76 -7.12 -0.09
N HIS A 81 16.74 -8.41 0.29
CA HIS A 81 16.65 -8.87 1.69
C HIS A 81 15.40 -8.35 2.43
N LEU A 82 14.30 -8.15 1.69
CA LEU A 82 12.99 -7.80 2.20
C LEU A 82 12.10 -9.05 2.25
N ASP A 83 11.26 -9.18 3.27
CA ASP A 83 10.30 -10.28 3.37
C ASP A 83 9.38 -10.34 2.12
N PRO A 84 9.41 -11.42 1.33
CA PRO A 84 8.58 -11.55 0.13
C PRO A 84 7.08 -11.53 0.45
N ALA A 85 6.68 -12.02 1.63
CA ALA A 85 5.28 -11.99 2.05
C ALA A 85 4.80 -10.56 2.34
N PHE A 86 5.68 -9.71 2.89
CA PHE A 86 5.41 -8.29 3.05
C PHE A 86 5.31 -7.58 1.69
N ALA A 87 6.26 -7.83 0.78
CA ALA A 87 6.25 -7.24 -0.57
C ALA A 87 4.97 -7.59 -1.35
N GLU A 88 4.51 -8.84 -1.24
CA GLU A 88 3.27 -9.29 -1.83
C GLU A 88 2.04 -8.56 -1.24
N LYS A 89 1.95 -8.45 0.09
CA LYS A 89 0.87 -7.69 0.74
C LYS A 89 0.82 -6.23 0.29
N PHE A 90 1.98 -5.58 0.24
CA PHE A 90 2.10 -4.21 -0.24
C PHE A 90 1.67 -4.08 -1.70
N LEU A 91 2.12 -4.99 -2.57
CA LEU A 91 1.72 -4.98 -3.99
C LEU A 91 0.22 -5.20 -4.16
N ASN A 92 -0.37 -6.14 -3.42
CA ASN A 92 -1.82 -6.41 -3.46
C ASN A 92 -2.63 -5.17 -3.08
N PHE A 93 -2.20 -4.43 -2.06
CA PHE A 93 -2.80 -3.14 -1.70
C PHE A 93 -2.75 -2.14 -2.86
N ILE A 94 -1.58 -1.98 -3.50
CA ILE A 94 -1.41 -1.07 -4.63
C ILE A 94 -2.23 -1.51 -5.86
N ILE A 95 -2.32 -2.81 -6.14
CA ILE A 95 -3.12 -3.35 -7.26
C ILE A 95 -4.60 -3.05 -7.05
N ALA A 96 -5.12 -3.28 -5.83
CA ALA A 96 -6.51 -2.99 -5.51
C ALA A 96 -6.88 -1.53 -5.79
N GLU A 97 -6.02 -0.60 -5.38
CA GLU A 97 -6.23 0.84 -5.64
C GLU A 97 -6.17 1.19 -7.13
N VAL A 98 -5.31 0.51 -7.91
CA VAL A 98 -5.26 0.68 -9.36
C VAL A 98 -6.53 0.19 -10.04
N ILE A 99 -7.05 -0.97 -9.63
CA ILE A 99 -8.30 -1.53 -10.19
C ILE A 99 -9.47 -0.59 -9.87
N HIS A 100 -9.55 -0.09 -8.63
CA HIS A 100 -10.54 0.90 -8.23
C HIS A 100 -10.50 2.14 -9.16
N HIS A 101 -9.32 2.68 -9.44
CA HIS A 101 -9.16 3.78 -10.39
C HIS A 101 -9.60 3.43 -11.81
N HIS A 102 -9.33 2.23 -12.30
CA HIS A 102 -9.72 1.80 -13.64
C HIS A 102 -11.24 1.69 -13.78
N VAL A 103 -11.92 1.14 -12.77
CA VAL A 103 -13.39 1.05 -12.73
C VAL A 103 -14.00 2.45 -12.81
N ARG A 104 -13.50 3.39 -12.01
CA ARG A 104 -13.95 4.80 -12.03
C ARG A 104 -13.69 5.48 -13.37
N ILE A 105 -12.55 5.23 -14.01
CA ILE A 105 -12.22 5.77 -15.35
C ILE A 105 -13.18 5.22 -16.41
N ALA A 106 -13.59 3.96 -16.30
CA ALA A 106 -14.55 3.34 -17.21
C ALA A 106 -16.00 3.80 -16.95
N GLY A 107 -16.25 4.67 -15.97
CA GLY A 107 -17.59 5.14 -15.59
C GLY A 107 -18.39 4.11 -14.78
N GLY A 108 -17.73 3.09 -14.22
CA GLY A 108 -18.34 2.12 -13.32
C GLY A 108 -18.27 2.58 -11.86
N GLU A 109 -19.20 2.07 -11.04
CA GLU A 109 -19.12 2.20 -9.57
C GLU A 109 -18.05 1.22 -9.03
N PRO A 110 -17.14 1.68 -8.15
CA PRO A 110 -16.22 0.79 -7.45
C PRO A 110 -16.99 -0.29 -6.70
N MET A 111 -16.61 -1.56 -6.86
CA MET A 111 -17.13 -2.58 -5.96
C MET A 111 -16.43 -2.39 -4.60
N GLU A 112 -17.18 -1.90 -3.60
CA GLU A 112 -16.74 -1.80 -2.21
C GLU A 112 -16.15 -3.14 -1.73
N PRO A 113 -14.89 -3.17 -1.23
CA PRO A 113 -14.31 -4.39 -0.71
C PRO A 113 -14.98 -4.74 0.62
N GLY A 114 -15.97 -5.64 0.59
CA GLY A 114 -16.53 -6.23 1.81
C GLY A 114 -18.04 -6.47 1.87
N ARG A 115 -18.85 -6.14 0.84
CA ARG A 115 -20.25 -6.58 0.84
C ARG A 115 -20.36 -8.02 0.35
N SER A 116 -20.30 -8.97 1.29
CA SER A 116 -20.69 -10.34 1.04
C SER A 116 -22.13 -10.39 0.49
N ALA A 117 -22.32 -11.11 -0.61
CA ALA A 117 -23.64 -11.51 -1.08
C ALA A 117 -24.38 -12.27 0.04
N GLY A 118 -25.48 -11.71 0.55
CA GLY A 118 -26.23 -12.35 1.62
C GLY A 118 -27.34 -11.51 2.24
N SER A 119 -28.38 -11.20 1.48
CA SER A 119 -29.77 -11.24 1.97
C SER A 119 -30.71 -11.03 0.79
N ALA A 120 -31.29 -12.12 0.30
CA ALA A 120 -32.48 -12.06 -0.54
C ALA A 120 -33.66 -11.59 0.34
N PRO A 121 -34.54 -10.69 -0.12
CA PRO A 121 -35.73 -10.36 0.64
C PRO A 121 -36.67 -11.58 0.63
N ALA A 122 -36.95 -12.12 1.81
CA ALA A 122 -37.94 -13.18 1.99
C ALA A 122 -39.32 -12.69 1.58
N SER A 123 -39.90 -13.31 0.56
CA SER A 123 -41.30 -13.21 0.19
C SER A 123 -42.17 -13.68 1.35
N SER A 124 -42.90 -12.76 1.99
CA SER A 124 -43.94 -13.09 2.97
C SER A 124 -45.31 -13.07 2.31
N SER A 125 -45.77 -14.25 1.91
CA SER A 125 -47.18 -14.55 1.66
C SER A 125 -47.90 -14.65 3.00
N ILE A 126 -48.85 -13.76 3.28
CA ILE A 126 -49.85 -13.98 4.33
C ILE A 126 -51.19 -14.20 3.65
N SER A 127 -51.66 -15.43 3.78
CA SER A 127 -52.95 -15.91 3.33
C SER A 127 -54.04 -15.45 4.31
N ALA A 128 -55.18 -15.05 3.75
CA ALA A 128 -56.40 -14.74 4.46
C ALA A 128 -57.01 -16.00 5.11
N SER A 129 -57.51 -15.85 6.34
CA SER A 129 -58.66 -16.57 6.92
C SER A 129 -59.13 -15.82 8.15
#